data_AF-M4DVZ1-F1
#
_entry.id   AF-M4DVZ1-F1
#
_cell.length_a   1.000
_cell.length_b   1.000
_cell.length_c   1.000
_cell.angle_alpha   90.00
_cell.angle_beta   90.00
_cell.angle_gamma   90.00
#
_symmetry.space_group_name_H-M   'P 1'
#
loop_
_entity.id
_entity.type
_entity.pdbx_description
1 polymer ?
#
loop_
_entity_poly.entity_id
_entity_poly.type
_entity_poly.pdbx_seq_one_letter_code
_entity_poly.pdbx_strand_id
1 'polypeptide(L)'
;MEQEEVDVVHPLDKERGISVEDFKLIKFHMSNHMIKLAQHIKVRQRKSMVEFEPRLVALACMYLASKAEESIGMKVLEALNYYLVVFHPYHSLSEFLQDAAINDVNMNQITWGIVNDTYTMDLILVHPPYRIALACIYIASVHTEKDITAWFEDLHEDMNLVKNIAMEILDFYENYRSITEEKVNSAFSKLALKP
;
A
#
# COMPACT_ATOMS: atom_id res chain seq x y z
N MET A 1 7.11 -8.57 9.73
CA MET A 1 7.72 -9.40 8.69
C MET A 1 8.92 -8.64 8.17
N GLU A 2 10.00 -9.33 7.84
CA GLU A 2 11.14 -8.70 7.14
C GLU A 2 10.84 -8.63 5.63
N GLN A 3 11.45 -7.68 4.90
CA GLN A 3 11.19 -7.51 3.46
C GLN A 3 11.51 -8.79 2.66
N GLU A 4 12.51 -9.54 3.10
CA GLU A 4 12.91 -10.84 2.51
C GLU A 4 11.84 -11.92 2.67
N GLU A 5 10.93 -11.80 3.65
CA GLU A 5 9.82 -12.75 3.85
C GLU A 5 8.62 -12.42 2.95
N VAL A 6 8.49 -11.18 2.47
CA VAL A 6 7.37 -10.73 1.62
C VAL A 6 7.62 -10.98 0.13
N ASP A 7 8.88 -10.95 -0.30
CA ASP A 7 9.30 -11.19 -1.69
C ASP A 7 9.66 -12.66 -1.97
N VAL A 8 8.99 -13.60 -1.28
CA VAL A 8 9.20 -15.04 -1.47
C VAL A 8 8.16 -15.62 -2.43
N VAL A 9 8.62 -16.11 -3.57
CA VAL A 9 7.79 -16.89 -4.49
C VAL A 9 7.61 -18.31 -3.94
N HIS A 10 6.37 -18.78 -3.88
CA HIS A 10 6.04 -20.12 -3.40
C HIS A 10 6.72 -21.20 -4.28
N PRO A 11 7.20 -22.33 -3.72
CA PRO A 11 7.90 -23.37 -4.50
C PRO A 11 7.14 -23.87 -5.72
N LEU A 12 5.82 -24.07 -5.60
CA LEU A 12 4.96 -24.48 -6.74
C LEU A 12 4.90 -23.45 -7.86
N ASP A 13 5.03 -22.16 -7.54
CA ASP A 13 5.05 -21.09 -8.53
C ASP A 13 6.44 -20.98 -9.18
N LYS A 14 7.51 -21.24 -8.41
CA LYS A 14 8.88 -21.37 -8.95
C LYS A 14 8.98 -22.52 -9.96
N GLU A 15 8.34 -23.66 -9.70
CA GLU A 15 8.27 -24.80 -10.62
C GLU A 15 7.58 -24.44 -11.95
N ARG A 16 6.70 -23.43 -11.95
CA ARG A 16 6.04 -22.88 -13.14
C ARG A 16 6.86 -21.80 -13.85
N GLY A 17 8.07 -21.51 -13.37
CA GLY A 17 8.94 -20.48 -13.93
C GLY A 17 8.55 -19.05 -13.55
N ILE A 18 7.77 -18.87 -12.47
CA ILE A 18 7.46 -17.53 -11.93
C ILE A 18 8.69 -17.03 -11.18
N SER A 19 9.27 -15.95 -11.69
CA SER A 19 10.37 -15.25 -11.03
C SER A 19 9.86 -14.29 -9.95
N VAL A 20 10.75 -13.79 -9.10
CA VAL A 20 10.44 -12.74 -8.11
C VAL A 20 9.91 -11.48 -8.82
N GLU A 21 10.46 -11.15 -10.00
CA GLU A 21 9.99 -10.01 -10.80
C GLU A 21 8.57 -10.21 -11.33
N ASP A 22 8.26 -11.41 -11.84
CA ASP A 22 6.89 -11.74 -12.28
C ASP A 22 5.90 -11.61 -11.11
N PHE A 23 6.29 -12.10 -9.93
CA PHE A 23 5.47 -12.02 -8.72
C PHE A 23 5.22 -10.56 -8.32
N LYS A 24 6.25 -9.70 -8.34
CA LYS A 24 6.11 -8.25 -8.09
C LYS A 24 5.17 -7.58 -9.10
N LEU A 25 5.29 -7.88 -10.39
CA LEU A 25 4.42 -7.35 -11.44
C LEU A 25 2.95 -7.78 -11.25
N ILE A 26 2.72 -9.03 -10.84
CA ILE A 26 1.39 -9.56 -10.55
C ILE A 26 0.79 -8.87 -9.31
N LYS A 27 1.53 -8.77 -8.20
CA LYS A 27 1.13 -8.04 -6.98
C LYS A 27 0.73 -6.60 -7.31
N PHE A 28 1.57 -5.93 -8.09
CA PHE A 28 1.35 -4.55 -8.53
C PHE A 28 0.07 -4.41 -9.38
N HIS A 29 -0.12 -5.28 -10.37
CA HIS A 29 -1.32 -5.22 -11.23
C HIS A 29 -2.60 -5.48 -10.43
N MET A 30 -2.60 -6.48 -9.56
CA MET A 30 -3.75 -6.80 -8.70
C MET A 30 -4.11 -5.63 -7.77
N SER A 31 -3.11 -5.04 -7.11
CA SER A 31 -3.31 -3.89 -6.20
C SER A 31 -3.92 -2.69 -6.93
N ASN A 32 -3.39 -2.36 -8.11
CA ASN A 32 -3.95 -1.31 -8.96
C ASN A 32 -5.37 -1.62 -9.45
N HIS A 33 -5.66 -2.88 -9.78
CA HIS A 33 -6.99 -3.30 -10.17
C HIS A 33 -7.99 -3.11 -9.03
N MET A 34 -7.63 -3.48 -7.80
CA MET A 34 -8.48 -3.28 -6.61
C MET A 34 -8.78 -1.80 -6.36
N ILE A 35 -7.77 -0.92 -6.47
CA ILE A 35 -7.96 0.53 -6.31
C ILE A 35 -8.91 1.08 -7.36
N LYS A 36 -8.72 0.71 -8.64
CA LYS A 36 -9.62 1.11 -9.74
C LYS A 36 -11.04 0.61 -9.52
N LEU A 37 -11.21 -0.64 -9.10
CA LEU A 37 -12.52 -1.23 -8.82
C LEU A 37 -13.24 -0.50 -7.68
N ALA A 38 -12.53 -0.18 -6.60
CA ALA A 38 -13.07 0.56 -5.45
C ALA A 38 -13.61 1.94 -5.87
N GLN A 39 -12.93 2.63 -6.80
CA GLN A 39 -13.39 3.89 -7.37
C GLN A 39 -14.68 3.72 -8.21
N HIS A 40 -14.79 2.64 -8.98
CA HIS A 40 -15.95 2.39 -9.87
C HIS A 40 -17.22 2.00 -9.13
N ILE A 41 -17.11 1.25 -8.03
CA ILE A 41 -18.27 0.78 -7.27
C ILE A 41 -19.00 1.93 -6.55
N LYS A 42 -18.50 3.19 -6.65
CA LYS A 42 -19.04 4.34 -5.91
C LYS A 42 -19.30 3.96 -4.46
N VAL A 43 -18.32 3.29 -3.85
CA VAL A 43 -18.22 3.26 -2.39
C VAL A 43 -17.97 4.71 -1.96
N ARG A 44 -19.03 5.51 -1.98
CA ARG A 44 -19.05 6.97 -1.83
C ARG A 44 -18.80 7.23 -0.34
N GLN A 45 -17.62 7.70 0.08
CA GLN A 45 -17.15 9.09 -0.09
C GLN A 45 -18.26 10.14 0.12
N ARG A 46 -19.09 9.98 1.16
CA ARG A 46 -20.13 10.95 1.55
C ARG A 46 -19.88 11.61 2.91
N LYS A 47 -18.78 11.29 3.58
CA LYS A 47 -18.30 11.94 4.81
C LYS A 47 -16.77 12.08 4.76
N SER A 48 -16.23 12.95 5.63
CA SER A 48 -14.80 13.27 5.75
C SER A 48 -13.92 12.01 5.60
N MET A 49 -12.84 12.12 4.82
CA MET A 49 -11.91 11.01 4.55
C MET A 49 -11.20 10.46 5.81
N VAL A 50 -11.35 11.13 6.95
CA VAL A 50 -10.94 10.66 8.29
C VAL A 50 -11.82 9.49 8.79
N GLU A 51 -13.06 9.36 8.31
CA GLU A 51 -14.01 8.33 8.77
C GLU A 51 -14.08 7.07 7.89
N PHE A 52 -13.37 7.02 6.74
CA PHE A 52 -13.49 5.92 5.80
C PHE A 52 -12.25 5.02 5.77
N GLU A 53 -12.32 3.96 6.58
CA GLU A 53 -11.26 2.97 6.75
C GLU A 53 -11.10 2.03 5.54
N PRO A 54 -9.87 1.66 5.15
CA PRO A 54 -9.59 0.60 4.17
C PRO A 54 -9.97 -0.83 4.62
N ARG A 55 -10.75 -0.98 5.70
CA ARG A 55 -11.51 -2.22 6.02
C ARG A 55 -12.26 -2.76 4.80
N LEU A 56 -12.57 -1.90 3.83
CA LEU A 56 -13.20 -2.22 2.56
C LEU A 56 -12.38 -3.08 1.59
N VAL A 57 -11.06 -3.18 1.67
CA VAL A 57 -10.33 -4.11 0.79
C VAL A 57 -10.54 -5.54 1.28
N ALA A 58 -10.36 -5.76 2.59
CA ALA A 58 -10.73 -7.02 3.23
C ALA A 58 -12.24 -7.33 3.07
N LEU A 59 -13.11 -6.32 3.20
CA LEU A 59 -14.56 -6.46 3.00
C LEU A 59 -14.95 -6.67 1.54
N ALA A 60 -14.23 -6.09 0.57
CA ALA A 60 -14.48 -6.29 -0.86
C ALA A 60 -13.95 -7.64 -1.32
N CYS A 61 -12.79 -8.09 -0.84
CA CYS A 61 -12.30 -9.45 -1.01
C CYS A 61 -13.24 -10.47 -0.35
N MET A 62 -13.73 -10.22 0.87
CA MET A 62 -14.74 -11.05 1.54
C MET A 62 -16.10 -11.01 0.84
N TYR A 63 -16.54 -9.87 0.33
CA TYR A 63 -17.81 -9.72 -0.39
C TYR A 63 -17.77 -10.41 -1.75
N LEU A 64 -16.69 -10.22 -2.51
CA LEU A 64 -16.45 -10.94 -3.77
C LEU A 64 -16.32 -12.45 -3.52
N ALA A 65 -15.60 -12.87 -2.48
CA ALA A 65 -15.52 -14.28 -2.09
C ALA A 65 -16.90 -14.85 -1.69
N SER A 66 -17.71 -14.11 -0.93
CA SER A 66 -19.08 -14.51 -0.56
C SER A 66 -20.04 -14.59 -1.75
N LYS A 67 -19.77 -13.83 -2.83
CA LYS A 67 -20.56 -13.86 -4.07
C LYS A 67 -20.06 -14.89 -5.07
N ALA A 68 -18.78 -15.26 -5.01
CA ALA A 68 -18.14 -16.19 -5.94
C ALA A 68 -18.27 -17.65 -5.48
N GLU A 69 -18.16 -17.95 -4.18
CA GLU A 69 -18.35 -19.28 -3.57
C GLU A 69 -18.08 -19.18 -2.05
N GLU A 70 -18.98 -19.67 -1.17
CA GLU A 70 -18.74 -19.71 0.30
C GLU A 70 -17.38 -20.37 0.68
N SER A 71 -16.87 -21.27 -0.18
CA SER A 71 -15.61 -21.99 0.03
C SER A 71 -14.36 -21.11 -0.06
N ILE A 72 -14.38 -20.05 -0.87
CA ILE A 72 -13.22 -19.15 -1.07
C ILE A 72 -13.10 -18.18 0.11
N GLY A 73 -14.23 -17.71 0.63
CA GLY A 73 -14.26 -16.79 1.78
C GLY A 73 -13.61 -17.41 3.02
N MET A 74 -13.91 -18.69 3.30
CA MET A 74 -13.31 -19.41 4.42
C MET A 74 -11.80 -19.62 4.26
N LYS A 75 -11.33 -19.97 3.05
CA LYS A 75 -9.90 -20.12 2.77
C LYS A 75 -9.12 -18.82 2.97
N VAL A 76 -9.71 -17.68 2.65
CA VAL A 76 -9.09 -16.37 2.89
C VAL A 76 -9.00 -16.07 4.39
N LEU A 77 -10.07 -16.35 5.15
CA LEU A 77 -10.06 -16.16 6.61
C LEU A 77 -9.02 -17.06 7.29
N GLU A 78 -8.94 -18.33 6.88
CA GLU A 78 -7.93 -19.27 7.35
C GLU A 78 -6.52 -18.80 7.00
N ALA A 79 -6.28 -18.34 5.77
CA ALA A 79 -4.98 -17.82 5.34
C ALA A 79 -4.55 -16.55 6.08
N LEU A 80 -5.51 -15.73 6.53
CA LEU A 80 -5.26 -14.56 7.37
C LEU A 80 -5.13 -14.91 8.86
N ASN A 81 -5.22 -16.20 9.23
CA ASN A 81 -5.32 -16.67 10.61
C ASN A 81 -6.39 -15.90 11.41
N TYR A 82 -7.47 -15.47 10.74
CA TYR A 82 -8.55 -14.65 11.32
C TYR A 82 -8.11 -13.29 11.90
N TYR A 83 -6.91 -12.80 11.59
CA TYR A 83 -6.48 -11.43 11.91
C TYR A 83 -7.11 -10.44 10.93
N LEU A 84 -8.27 -9.89 11.30
CA LEU A 84 -9.05 -8.98 10.45
C LEU A 84 -8.85 -7.50 10.79
N VAL A 85 -8.10 -7.20 11.85
CA VAL A 85 -7.81 -5.83 12.26
C VAL A 85 -6.50 -5.39 11.62
N VAL A 86 -6.58 -4.39 10.75
CA VAL A 86 -5.43 -3.77 10.09
C VAL A 86 -5.36 -2.31 10.51
N PHE A 87 -4.18 -1.88 10.98
CA PHE A 87 -3.91 -0.48 11.31
C PHE A 87 -3.39 0.25 10.06
N HIS A 88 -3.88 1.46 9.82
CA HIS A 88 -3.64 2.19 8.57
C HIS A 88 -2.94 3.52 8.81
N PRO A 89 -2.05 3.98 7.90
CA PRO A 89 -1.32 5.24 8.05
C PRO A 89 -2.24 6.48 8.16
N TYR A 90 -3.45 6.42 7.60
CA TYR A 90 -4.42 7.53 7.60
C TYR A 90 -4.80 8.04 8.99
N HIS A 91 -4.85 7.14 9.97
CA HIS A 91 -5.18 7.52 11.34
C HIS A 91 -4.13 8.49 11.88
N SER A 92 -2.87 8.06 11.88
CA SER A 92 -1.75 8.87 12.35
C SER A 92 -1.47 10.07 11.46
N LEU A 93 -1.71 9.97 10.14
CA LEU A 93 -1.52 11.07 9.20
C LEU A 93 -2.33 12.30 9.60
N SER A 94 -3.61 12.11 9.95
CA SER A 94 -4.49 13.24 10.29
C SER A 94 -4.03 13.94 11.58
N GLU A 95 -3.58 13.16 12.56
CA GLU A 95 -3.04 13.67 13.83
C GLU A 95 -1.73 14.43 13.59
N PHE A 96 -0.81 13.88 12.81
CA PHE A 96 0.47 14.52 12.51
C PHE A 96 0.34 15.79 11.68
N LEU A 97 -0.53 15.83 10.66
CA LEU A 97 -0.74 17.05 9.88
C LEU A 97 -1.31 18.19 10.73
N GLN A 98 -2.16 17.86 11.71
CA GLN A 98 -2.70 18.82 12.66
C GLN A 98 -1.64 19.29 13.66
N ASP A 99 -0.85 18.36 14.21
CA ASP A 99 0.21 18.64 15.18
C ASP A 99 1.34 19.49 14.60
N ALA A 100 1.74 19.20 13.35
CA ALA A 100 2.71 19.99 12.60
C ALA A 100 2.23 21.40 12.23
N ALA A 101 0.97 21.72 12.51
CA ALA A 101 0.30 22.98 12.14
C ALA A 101 0.42 23.31 10.64
N ILE A 102 0.45 22.28 9.78
CA ILE A 102 0.59 22.43 8.33
C ILE A 102 -0.76 22.82 7.73
N ASN A 103 -0.96 24.12 7.52
CA ASN A 103 -2.15 24.67 6.88
C ASN A 103 -2.06 24.74 5.34
N ASP A 104 -1.16 23.96 4.74
CA ASP A 104 -0.96 23.93 3.30
C ASP A 104 -1.82 22.82 2.65
N VAL A 105 -2.89 23.25 1.98
CA VAL A 105 -3.83 22.36 1.30
C VAL A 105 -3.14 21.53 0.22
N ASN A 106 -2.16 22.10 -0.49
CA ASN A 106 -1.43 21.41 -1.55
C ASN A 106 -0.53 20.32 -0.96
N MET A 107 0.23 20.63 0.09
CA MET A 107 1.06 19.64 0.80
C MET A 107 0.21 18.50 1.36
N ASN A 108 -0.95 18.83 1.95
CA ASN A 108 -1.87 17.82 2.46
C ASN A 108 -2.34 16.91 1.31
N GLN A 109 -2.84 17.46 0.20
CA GLN A 109 -3.28 16.65 -0.94
C GLN A 109 -2.18 15.74 -1.48
N ILE A 110 -0.94 16.23 -1.59
CA ILE A 110 0.21 15.44 -2.03
C ILE A 110 0.51 14.32 -1.03
N THR A 111 0.56 14.62 0.26
CA THR A 111 0.81 13.63 1.31
C THR A 111 -0.24 12.52 1.29
N TRP A 112 -1.52 12.90 1.17
CA TRP A 112 -2.63 11.95 1.03
C TRP A 112 -2.51 11.10 -0.24
N GLY A 113 -2.05 11.68 -1.35
CA GLY A 113 -1.75 10.94 -2.58
C GLY A 113 -0.66 9.89 -2.37
N ILE A 114 0.46 10.29 -1.76
CA ILE A 114 1.57 9.37 -1.49
C ILE A 114 1.13 8.22 -0.57
N VAL A 115 0.37 8.50 0.50
CA VAL A 115 -0.17 7.45 1.37
C VAL A 115 -1.05 6.47 0.61
N ASN A 116 -1.89 6.93 -0.34
CA ASN A 116 -2.67 6.02 -1.19
C ASN A 116 -1.76 5.10 -2.01
N ASP A 117 -0.68 5.63 -2.56
CA ASP A 117 0.25 4.87 -3.39
C ASP A 117 1.00 3.81 -2.59
N THR A 118 1.26 4.04 -1.29
CA THR A 118 1.94 3.05 -0.43
C THR A 118 1.19 1.72 -0.31
N TYR A 119 -0.12 1.67 -0.59
CA TYR A 119 -0.90 0.42 -0.63
C TYR A 119 -0.63 -0.45 -1.87
N THR A 120 0.04 0.11 -2.88
CA THR A 120 0.55 -0.68 -4.02
C THR A 120 1.93 -1.27 -3.75
N MET A 121 2.51 -0.95 -2.59
CA MET A 121 3.80 -1.41 -2.10
C MET A 121 3.60 -2.38 -0.92
N ASP A 122 4.68 -3.01 -0.48
CA ASP A 122 4.66 -3.96 0.64
C ASP A 122 4.84 -3.29 2.02
N LEU A 123 4.95 -1.95 2.06
CA LEU A 123 5.32 -1.17 3.25
C LEU A 123 4.46 -1.48 4.48
N ILE A 124 3.15 -1.66 4.30
CA ILE A 124 2.22 -1.93 5.42
C ILE A 124 2.45 -3.30 6.09
N LEU A 125 3.15 -4.21 5.42
CA LEU A 125 3.49 -5.54 5.94
C LEU A 125 4.79 -5.54 6.75
N VAL A 126 5.66 -4.57 6.49
CA VAL A 126 7.03 -4.53 7.04
C VAL A 126 7.29 -3.34 7.97
N HIS A 127 6.48 -2.28 7.89
CA HIS A 127 6.63 -1.07 8.70
C HIS A 127 5.38 -0.71 9.51
N PRO A 128 5.54 -0.10 10.70
CA PRO A 128 4.41 0.45 11.44
C PRO A 128 3.70 1.55 10.64
N PRO A 129 2.35 1.59 10.65
CA PRO A 129 1.58 2.54 9.84
C PRO A 129 1.90 4.01 10.12
N TYR A 130 2.21 4.36 11.37
CA TYR A 130 2.55 5.72 11.74
C TYR A 130 3.87 6.18 11.11
N ARG A 131 4.87 5.29 10.97
CA ARG A 131 6.15 5.62 10.33
C ARG A 131 6.01 5.80 8.82
N ILE A 132 5.12 5.03 8.20
CA ILE A 132 4.76 5.22 6.79
C ILE A 132 4.15 6.62 6.62
N ALA A 133 3.24 7.04 7.50
CA ALA A 133 2.66 8.38 7.47
C ALA A 133 3.74 9.47 7.59
N LEU A 134 4.69 9.32 8.52
CA LEU A 134 5.82 10.25 8.68
C LEU A 134 6.70 10.30 7.42
N ALA A 135 6.98 9.17 6.78
CA ALA A 135 7.74 9.13 5.53
C ALA A 135 7.00 9.86 4.39
N CYS A 136 5.69 9.70 4.28
CA CYS A 136 4.88 10.41 3.30
C CYS A 136 4.89 11.93 3.55
N ILE A 137 4.76 12.37 4.81
CA ILE A 137 4.86 13.79 5.20
C ILE A 137 6.24 14.34 4.84
N TYR A 138 7.30 13.58 5.14
CA TYR A 138 8.68 13.96 4.82
C TYR A 138 8.87 14.17 3.32
N ILE A 139 8.43 13.22 2.47
CA ILE A 139 8.51 13.37 1.00
C ILE A 139 7.74 14.60 0.54
N ALA A 140 6.49 14.78 1.00
CA ALA A 140 5.67 15.90 0.60
C ALA A 140 6.26 17.26 1.03
N SER A 141 6.91 17.31 2.21
CA SER A 141 7.55 18.53 2.71
C SER A 141 8.73 18.95 1.84
N VAL A 142 9.57 18.00 1.44
CA VAL A 142 10.70 18.23 0.54
C VAL A 142 10.19 18.65 -0.83
N HIS A 143 9.14 18.00 -1.35
CA HIS A 143 8.54 18.33 -2.64
C HIS A 143 7.90 19.73 -2.68
N THR A 144 7.35 20.19 -1.55
CA THR A 144 6.68 21.50 -1.44
C THR A 144 7.56 22.60 -0.83
N GLU A 145 8.84 22.30 -0.61
CA GLU A 145 9.83 23.20 0.02
C GLU A 145 9.35 23.74 1.39
N LYS A 146 8.65 22.89 2.16
CA LYS A 146 8.19 23.21 3.52
C LYS A 146 9.21 22.75 4.55
N ASP A 147 9.68 23.70 5.36
CA ASP A 147 10.52 23.38 6.49
C ASP A 147 9.68 22.87 7.67
N ILE A 148 9.84 21.58 7.96
CA ILE A 148 9.22 20.88 9.09
C ILE A 148 10.29 20.21 9.98
N THR A 149 11.54 20.69 9.90
CA THR A 149 12.68 20.08 10.59
C THR A 149 12.51 20.12 12.10
N ALA A 150 12.13 21.29 12.65
CA ALA A 150 11.90 21.46 14.08
C ALA A 150 10.78 20.53 14.59
N TRP A 151 9.69 20.39 13.83
CA TRP A 151 8.61 19.49 14.18
C TRP A 151 9.06 18.02 14.24
N PHE A 152 9.86 17.58 13.25
CA PHE A 152 10.41 16.22 13.28
C PHE A 152 11.38 15.98 14.45
N GLU A 153 12.14 16.98 14.87
CA GLU A 153 13.03 16.88 16.04
C GLU A 153 12.23 16.70 17.35
N ASP A 154 11.09 17.39 17.47
CA ASP A 154 10.19 17.32 18.63
C ASP A 154 9.47 15.97 18.76
N LEU A 155 9.25 15.25 17.64
CA LEU A 155 8.65 13.91 17.66
C LEU A 155 9.53 12.84 18.31
N HIS A 156 10.84 13.10 18.44
CA HIS A 156 11.82 12.15 18.98
C HIS A 156 11.83 10.77 18.28
N GLU A 157 11.45 10.74 17.00
CA GLU A 157 11.46 9.53 16.16
C GLU A 157 12.81 9.34 15.44
N ASP A 158 13.15 8.10 15.11
CA ASP A 158 14.38 7.79 14.37
C ASP A 158 14.23 8.17 12.89
N MET A 159 14.81 9.31 12.53
CA MET A 159 14.79 9.83 11.16
C MET A 159 15.50 8.92 10.15
N ASN A 160 16.38 8.01 10.56
CA ASN A 160 16.97 7.03 9.63
C ASN A 160 15.90 6.06 9.14
N LEU A 161 15.03 5.59 10.03
CA LEU A 161 13.93 4.69 9.66
C LEU A 161 12.93 5.39 8.74
N VAL A 162 12.57 6.64 9.06
CA VAL A 162 11.68 7.46 8.21
C VAL A 162 12.28 7.67 6.82
N LYS A 163 13.58 7.99 6.74
CA LYS A 163 14.29 8.19 5.48
C LYS A 163 14.42 6.90 4.66
N ASN A 164 14.63 5.76 5.30
CA ASN A 164 14.68 4.47 4.59
C ASN A 164 13.34 4.16 3.91
N ILE A 165 12.22 4.33 4.63
CA ILE A 165 10.88 4.17 4.05
C ILE A 165 10.66 5.19 2.93
N ALA A 166 11.09 6.44 3.13
CA ALA A 166 10.95 7.48 2.11
C ALA A 166 11.73 7.15 0.83
N MET A 167 12.96 6.64 0.96
CA MET A 167 13.76 6.17 -0.17
C MET A 167 13.09 5.01 -0.89
N GLU A 168 12.53 4.04 -0.18
CA GLU A 168 11.79 2.92 -0.80
C GLU A 168 10.58 3.40 -1.61
N ILE A 169 9.82 4.37 -1.10
CA ILE A 169 8.70 5.00 -1.84
C ILE A 169 9.21 5.69 -3.11
N LEU A 170 10.31 6.44 -3.02
CA LEU A 170 10.88 7.16 -4.15
C LEU A 170 11.45 6.20 -5.20
N ASP A 171 12.17 5.18 -4.78
CA ASP A 171 12.69 4.11 -5.65
C ASP A 171 11.54 3.40 -6.38
N PHE A 172 10.41 3.18 -5.70
CA PHE A 172 9.21 2.65 -6.33
C PHE A 172 8.70 3.57 -7.44
N TYR A 173 8.63 4.89 -7.21
CA TYR A 173 8.20 5.85 -8.23
C TYR A 173 9.12 5.92 -9.45
N GLU A 174 10.44 5.75 -9.26
CA GLU A 174 11.39 5.67 -10.38
C GLU A 174 11.17 4.41 -11.20
N ASN A 175 11.03 3.26 -10.53
CA ASN A 175 10.85 1.96 -11.16
C ASN A 175 9.46 1.81 -11.81
N TYR A 176 8.44 2.50 -11.30
CA TYR A 176 7.06 2.47 -11.79
C TYR A 176 6.96 2.71 -13.30
N ARG A 177 7.77 3.64 -13.84
CA ARG A 177 7.77 3.98 -15.27
C ARG A 177 8.24 2.83 -16.18
N SER A 178 8.95 1.86 -15.62
CA SER A 178 9.47 0.71 -16.36
C SER A 178 8.48 -0.46 -16.46
N ILE A 179 7.35 -0.39 -15.73
CA ILE A 179 6.31 -1.41 -15.73
C ILE A 179 5.40 -1.19 -16.93
N THR A 180 5.41 -2.15 -17.87
CA THR A 180 4.55 -2.12 -19.07
C THR A 180 3.47 -3.18 -18.98
N GLU A 181 2.33 -2.95 -19.64
CA GLU A 181 1.26 -3.94 -19.73
C GLU A 181 1.75 -5.25 -20.37
N GLU A 182 2.70 -5.19 -21.32
CA GLU A 182 3.31 -6.36 -21.93
C GLU A 182 4.05 -7.25 -20.90
N LYS A 183 4.85 -6.64 -20.01
CA LYS A 183 5.55 -7.37 -18.95
C LYS A 183 4.56 -8.03 -17.99
N VAL A 184 3.50 -7.29 -17.62
CA VAL A 184 2.43 -7.80 -16.76
C VAL A 184 1.70 -8.98 -17.42
N ASN A 185 1.32 -8.84 -18.69
CA ASN A 185 0.63 -9.90 -19.44
C ASN A 185 1.51 -11.14 -19.61
N SER A 186 2.83 -10.97 -19.81
CA SER A 186 3.78 -12.07 -19.85
C SER A 186 3.83 -12.82 -18.51
N ALA A 187 3.87 -12.10 -17.38
CA ALA A 187 3.84 -12.69 -16.05
C ALA A 187 2.52 -13.46 -15.80
N PHE A 188 1.36 -12.89 -16.14
CA PHE A 188 0.07 -13.58 -16.02
C PHE A 188 -0.08 -14.80 -16.93
N SER A 189 0.54 -14.77 -18.11
CA SER A 189 0.51 -15.93 -19.03
C SER A 189 1.18 -17.16 -18.41
N LYS A 190 2.20 -16.98 -17.57
CA LYS A 190 2.86 -18.07 -16.83
C LYS A 190 1.94 -18.71 -15.79
N LEU A 191 1.01 -17.94 -15.21
CA LEU A 191 -0.01 -18.46 -14.28
C LEU A 191 -1.12 -19.25 -14.99
N ALA A 192 -1.42 -18.91 -16.25
CA ALA A 192 -2.50 -19.54 -17.02
C ALA A 192 -2.13 -20.91 -17.61
N LEU A 193 -0.84 -21.27 -17.61
CA LEU A 193 -0.38 -22.60 -17.99
C LEU A 193 -0.89 -23.61 -16.94
N LYS A 194 -1.94 -24.36 -17.30
CA LYS A 194 -2.36 -25.53 -16.53
C LYS A 194 -1.29 -26.62 -16.66
N PRO A 195 -1.09 -27.45 -15.62
CA PRO A 195 -0.25 -28.65 -15.72
C PRO A 195 -0.76 -29.62 -16.78
#